data_AF-A0A7L0UP67-F1
#
_entry.id   AF-A0A7L0UP67-F1
#
_cell.length_a   1.000
_cell.length_b   1.000
_cell.length_c   1.000
_cell.angle_alpha   90.00
_cell.angle_beta   90.00
_cell.angle_gamma   90.00
#
_symmetry.space_group_name_H-M   'P 1'
#
loop_
_entity.id
_entity.type
_entity.pdbx_description
1 polymer ?
#
loop_
_entity_poly.entity_id
_entity_poly.type
_entity_poly.pdbx_seq_one_letter_code
_entity_poly.pdbx_strand_id
1 'polypeptide(L)'
;SDISEDAPSGTVVALLHVQDLDSGANGEVRCWLDGGVPFRLKSSRGSYYSVETARELDREEVSEYNVTVRAADGGSPSLRS
;
A
#
# COMPACT_ATOMS: atom_id res chain seq x y z
N SER A 1 1.96 -7.74 12.49
CA SER A 1 3.18 -8.39 11.97
C SER A 1 4.36 -7.66 12.53
N ASP A 2 5.29 -8.36 13.16
CA ASP A 2 6.49 -7.76 13.73
C ASP A 2 7.53 -7.55 12.62
N ILE A 3 8.01 -6.31 12.48
CA ILE A 3 9.06 -5.92 11.54
C ILE A 3 10.23 -5.40 12.36
N SER A 4 11.44 -5.87 12.07
CA SER A 4 12.65 -5.38 12.72
C SER A 4 12.84 -3.89 12.42
N GLU A 5 13.21 -3.10 13.42
CA GLU A 5 13.50 -1.67 13.23
C GLU A 5 14.77 -1.47 12.38
N ASP A 6 15.73 -2.39 12.51
CA ASP A 6 16.92 -2.53 11.67
C ASP A 6 16.64 -2.99 10.22
N ALA A 7 15.36 -3.15 9.84
CA ALA A 7 15.01 -3.57 8.49
C ALA A 7 15.41 -2.48 7.48
N PRO A 8 16.18 -2.81 6.43
CA PRO A 8 16.59 -1.83 5.45
C PRO A 8 15.39 -1.25 4.72
N SER A 9 15.53 -0.02 4.21
CA SER A 9 14.53 0.59 3.34
C SER A 9 14.23 -0.32 2.13
N GLY A 10 12.97 -0.51 1.80
CA GLY A 10 12.52 -1.44 0.76
C GLY A 10 12.13 -2.82 1.28
N THR A 11 12.17 -3.04 2.59
CA THR A 11 11.66 -4.28 3.19
C THR A 11 10.16 -4.38 3.00
N VAL A 12 9.69 -5.49 2.44
CA VAL A 12 8.26 -5.74 2.20
C VAL A 12 7.58 -6.08 3.53
N VAL A 13 6.59 -5.29 3.90
CA VAL A 13 5.79 -5.44 5.13
C VAL A 13 4.47 -6.15 4.85
N ALA A 14 3.87 -5.88 3.70
CA ALA A 14 2.62 -6.51 3.28
C ALA A 14 2.56 -6.64 1.75
N LEU A 15 1.85 -7.68 1.30
CA LEU A 15 1.46 -7.87 -0.10
C LEU A 15 -0.06 -7.75 -0.18
N LEU A 16 -0.52 -6.96 -1.14
CA LEU A 16 -1.92 -6.65 -1.39
C LEU A 16 -2.27 -7.11 -2.79
N HIS A 17 -3.45 -7.71 -2.94
CA HIS A 17 -4.03 -8.04 -4.23
C HIS A 17 -5.37 -7.31 -4.34
N VAL A 18 -5.50 -6.47 -5.35
CA VAL A 18 -6.63 -5.57 -5.54
C VAL A 18 -7.32 -5.91 -6.84
N GLN A 19 -8.47 -6.55 -6.74
CA GLN A 19 -9.23 -7.01 -7.89
C GLN A 19 -10.49 -6.18 -8.05
N ASP A 20 -10.63 -5.53 -9.20
CA ASP A 20 -11.90 -5.00 -9.68
C ASP A 20 -12.63 -6.09 -10.46
N LEU A 21 -13.95 -6.19 -10.29
CA LEU A 21 -14.79 -7.15 -11.00
C LEU A 21 -15.25 -6.61 -12.36
N ASP A 22 -15.02 -5.33 -12.63
CA ASP A 22 -15.38 -4.69 -13.89
C ASP A 22 -14.35 -4.98 -14.99
N SER A 23 -14.87 -5.12 -16.22
CA SER A 23 -14.07 -5.45 -17.40
C SER A 23 -13.61 -4.18 -18.13
N GLY A 24 -12.43 -4.22 -18.75
CA GLY A 24 -11.90 -3.11 -19.57
C GLY A 24 -11.19 -2.02 -18.76
N ALA A 25 -11.20 -0.77 -19.24
CA ALA A 25 -10.53 0.36 -18.58
C ALA A 25 -11.08 0.67 -17.17
N ASN A 26 -12.26 0.14 -16.83
CA ASN A 26 -12.84 0.23 -15.49
C ASN A 26 -12.16 -0.71 -14.48
N GLY A 27 -11.40 -1.69 -14.93
CA GLY A 27 -10.66 -2.61 -14.05
C GLY A 27 -9.32 -2.08 -13.54
N GLU A 28 -8.92 -0.86 -13.92
CA GLU A 28 -7.69 -0.25 -13.44
C GLU A 28 -7.92 0.43 -12.09
N VAL A 29 -7.52 -0.25 -11.01
CA VAL A 29 -7.61 0.28 -9.64
C VAL A 29 -6.33 1.01 -9.29
N ARG A 30 -6.45 2.29 -8.91
CA ARG A 30 -5.33 3.07 -8.37
C ARG A 30 -5.30 2.93 -6.86
N CYS A 31 -4.17 2.53 -6.32
CA CYS A 31 -3.97 2.45 -4.88
C CYS A 31 -2.92 3.46 -4.41
N TRP A 32 -3.11 4.00 -3.21
CA TRP A 32 -2.14 4.90 -2.57
C TRP A 32 -2.18 4.74 -1.05
N LEU A 33 -1.09 5.14 -0.38
CA LEU A 33 -1.07 5.22 1.08
C LEU A 33 -1.69 6.54 1.53
N ASP A 34 -2.48 6.47 2.59
CA ASP A 34 -3.03 7.63 3.27
C ASP A 34 -2.07 8.09 4.38
N GLY A 35 -1.74 9.38 4.39
CA GLY A 35 -0.92 10.00 5.43
C GLY A 35 0.61 9.93 5.23
N GLY A 36 1.32 10.61 6.14
CA GLY A 36 2.78 10.74 6.15
C GLY A 36 3.48 9.64 6.94
N VAL A 37 3.21 8.38 6.60
CA VAL A 37 3.85 7.22 7.24
C VAL A 37 5.20 6.89 6.55
N PRO A 38 6.17 6.27 7.25
CA PRO A 38 7.48 5.92 6.68
C PRO A 38 7.43 4.68 5.77
N PHE A 39 6.34 4.51 5.04
CA PHE A 39 6.12 3.40 4.11
C PHE A 39 5.80 3.95 2.72
N ARG A 40 6.00 3.10 1.71
CA ARG A 40 5.63 3.38 0.33
C ARG A 40 4.85 2.22 -0.24
N LEU A 41 3.89 2.52 -1.10
CA LEU A 41 3.20 1.53 -1.89
C LEU A 41 3.90 1.39 -3.25
N LYS A 42 4.25 0.16 -3.62
CA LYS A 42 4.85 -0.15 -4.91
C LYS A 42 3.91 -1.04 -5.69
N SER A 43 3.51 -0.58 -6.87
CA SER A 43 2.75 -1.40 -7.81
C SER A 43 3.68 -2.42 -8.47
N SER A 44 3.23 -3.66 -8.53
CA SER A 44 3.88 -4.74 -9.28
C SER A 44 3.07 -5.04 -10.55
N ARG A 45 3.47 -6.07 -11.30
CA ARG A 45 2.75 -6.48 -12.50
C ARG A 45 1.34 -6.98 -12.14
N GLY A 46 0.32 -6.40 -12.78
CA GLY A 46 -1.08 -6.73 -12.55
C GLY A 46 -1.67 -6.03 -11.32
N SER A 47 -2.65 -6.68 -10.70
CA SER A 47 -3.42 -6.19 -9.55
C SER A 47 -2.70 -6.27 -8.19
N TYR A 48 -1.37 -6.37 -8.19
CA TYR A 48 -0.58 -6.61 -6.98
C TYR A 48 0.18 -5.36 -6.53
N TYR A 49 0.17 -5.13 -5.23
CA TYR A 49 0.90 -4.05 -4.58
C TYR A 49 1.71 -4.57 -3.40
N SER A 50 2.90 -4.02 -3.18
CA SER A 50 3.67 -4.23 -1.96
C SER A 50 3.73 -2.95 -1.13
N VAL A 51 3.52 -3.08 0.18
CA VAL A 51 3.85 -2.04 1.14
C VAL A 51 5.29 -2.29 1.59
N GLU A 52 6.16 -1.32 1.35
CA GLU A 52 7.57 -1.39 1.69
C GLU A 52 7.95 -0.29 2.68
N THR A 53 8.95 -0.54 3.54
CA THR A 53 9.59 0.53 4.32
C THR A 53 10.22 1.56 3.39
N ALA A 54 9.96 2.85 3.63
CA ALA A 54 10.55 3.95 2.85
C ALA A 54 11.82 4.49 3.51
N ARG A 55 11.91 4.38 4.84
CA ARG A 55 13.06 4.74 5.68
C ARG A 55 13.15 3.78 6.88
N GLU A 56 14.19 3.94 7.69
CA GLU A 56 14.36 3.24 8.96
C GLU A 56 13.17 3.50 9.90
N LEU A 57 12.82 2.48 10.67
CA LEU A 57 11.81 2.57 11.71
C LEU A 57 12.57 2.67 13.04
N ASP A 58 12.11 3.55 13.93
CA ASP A 58 12.68 3.70 15.27
C ASP A 58 11.54 3.39 16.25
N ARG A 59 11.69 2.32 17.03
CA ARG A 59 10.64 1.86 17.95
C ARG A 59 10.53 2.76 19.17
N GLU A 60 11.61 3.41 19.60
CA GLU A 60 11.60 4.39 20.68
C GLU A 60 10.86 5.67 20.28
N GLU A 61 10.90 6.07 19.01
CA GLU A 61 10.10 7.19 18.48
C GLU A 61 8.63 6.80 18.27
N VAL A 62 8.38 5.69 17.55
CA VAL A 62 7.03 5.21 17.24
C VAL A 62 7.00 3.67 17.27
N SER A 63 6.34 3.12 18.30
CA SER A 63 6.28 1.66 18.49
C SER A 63 5.28 0.96 17.58
N GLU A 64 4.28 1.67 17.05
CA GLU A 64 3.21 1.10 16.22
C GLU A 64 2.78 2.06 15.10
N TYR A 65 2.61 1.52 13.89
CA TYR A 65 2.17 2.28 12.72
C TYR A 65 0.83 1.78 12.18
N ASN A 66 -0.12 2.69 12.04
CA ASN A 66 -1.38 2.44 11.33
C ASN A 66 -1.22 2.84 9.86
N VAL A 67 -1.01 1.86 8.99
CA VAL A 67 -0.88 2.08 7.54
C VAL A 67 -2.23 1.85 6.88
N THR A 68 -2.80 2.91 6.32
CA THR A 68 -4.07 2.83 5.57
C THR A 68 -3.79 2.89 4.08
N VAL A 69 -4.24 1.88 3.35
CA VAL A 69 -4.19 1.84 1.88
C VAL A 69 -5.58 2.19 1.36
N ARG A 70 -5.64 3.16 0.44
CA ARG A 70 -6.88 3.51 -0.27
C ARG A 70 -6.80 3.03 -1.70
N ALA A 71 -7.93 2.57 -2.21
CA ALA A 71 -8.09 2.13 -3.58
C ALA A 71 -9.25 2.92 -4.22
N ALA A 72 -9.09 3.30 -5.49
CA ALA A 72 -10.17 3.85 -6.30
C ALA A 72 -10.18 3.21 -7.68
N ASP A 73 -11.36 2.85 -8.13
CA ASP A 73 -11.63 2.37 -9.47
C ASP A 73 -11.42 3.49 -10.51
N GLY A 74 -11.10 3.07 -11.74
CA GLY A 74 -11.08 3.96 -12.91
C GLY A 74 -12.49 4.27 -13.45
N GLY A 75 -13.51 3.60 -12.91
CA GLY A 75 -14.91 3.75 -13.30
C GLY A 75 -15.43 5.18 -13.12
N SER A 76 -16.29 5.60 -14.04
CA SER A 76 -17.10 6.82 -13.91
C SER A 76 -18.57 6.40 -13.80
N PRO A 77 -19.24 6.58 -12.66
CA PRO A 77 -18.76 7.21 -11.42
C PRO A 77 -17.85 6.29 -10.59
N SER A 78 -16.92 6.88 -9.84
CA SER A 78 -15.99 6.12 -9.00
C SER A 78 -16.69 5.56 -7.76
N LEU A 79 -16.72 4.24 -7.62
CA LEU A 79 -17.13 3.57 -6.40
C LEU A 79 -15.93 3.55 -5.44
N ARG A 80 -15.91 4.51 -4.52
CA ARG A 80 -14.95 4.52 -3.41
C ARG A 80 -15.39 3.47 -2.38
N SER A 81 -14.58 2.44 -2.18
CA SER A 81 -14.67 1.54 -1.01
C SER A 81 -13.83 2.04 0.15
#